data_AF-A0A6P7YMZ4-F1
#
_entry.id   AF-A0A6P7YMZ4-F1
#
_cell.length_a   1.000
_cell.length_b   1.000
_cell.length_c   1.000
_cell.angle_alpha   90.00
_cell.angle_beta   90.00
_cell.angle_gamma   90.00
#
_symmetry.space_group_name_H-M   'P 1'
#
loop_
_entity.id
_entity.type
_entity.pdbx_description
1 polymer ?
#
loop_
_entity_poly.entity_id
_entity_poly.type
_entity_poly.pdbx_seq_one_letter_code
_entity_poly.pdbx_strand_id
1 'polypeptide(L)'
;MAALRQLGAVLGAVVAAVGSVLFIAWRWHFCNRTRRGRYQLHYLPLQQKDSYDRQVLVLGLDGAGKSSILHYLTTNTVKERPEPTHGFNSLCVNTEGFKIDLLEIGGSPNLRTYWNLYLSRPRVLLFVVDSADSKRFPLVRHELHQLLAEQPELALIVLAHKQDQNDAFSACQMHKELALDRVQRKRKFAILATSLTQHGMGAAKSIQDLRALLVEFLL
;
A
#
# COMPACT_ATOMS: atom_id res chain seq x y z
N MET A 1 -73.50 -15.55 2.15
CA MET A 1 -72.24 -15.91 1.45
C MET A 1 -71.41 -14.71 0.94
N ALA A 2 -71.94 -13.47 0.90
CA ALA A 2 -71.18 -12.28 0.49
C ALA A 2 -70.31 -11.67 1.61
N ALA A 3 -70.79 -11.64 2.85
CA ALA A 3 -70.07 -11.06 3.99
C ALA A 3 -68.75 -11.79 4.31
N LEU A 4 -68.72 -13.12 4.18
CA LEU A 4 -67.52 -13.93 4.43
C LEU A 4 -66.40 -13.68 3.38
N ARG A 5 -66.78 -13.37 2.14
CA ARG A 5 -65.85 -13.03 1.06
C ARG A 5 -65.25 -11.63 1.24
N GLN A 6 -66.04 -10.66 1.71
CA GLN A 6 -65.54 -9.32 2.01
C GLN A 6 -64.61 -9.32 3.23
N LEU A 7 -64.91 -10.10 4.27
CA LEU A 7 -64.01 -10.28 5.41
C LEU A 7 -62.68 -10.90 5.00
N GLY A 8 -62.69 -11.93 4.13
CA GLY A 8 -61.46 -12.54 3.60
C GLY A 8 -60.62 -11.57 2.74
N ALA A 9 -61.27 -10.73 1.94
CA ALA A 9 -60.59 -9.71 1.13
C ALA A 9 -59.95 -8.62 1.99
N VAL A 10 -60.65 -8.16 3.04
CA VAL A 10 -60.11 -7.17 3.99
C VAL A 10 -58.97 -7.78 4.80
N LEU A 11 -59.09 -9.03 5.26
CA LEU A 11 -58.00 -9.72 5.96
C LEU A 11 -56.76 -9.88 5.07
N GLY A 12 -56.96 -10.26 3.80
CA GLY A 12 -55.87 -10.39 2.82
C GLY A 12 -55.17 -9.06 2.53
N ALA A 13 -55.93 -7.97 2.40
CA ALA A 13 -55.38 -6.63 2.20
C ALA A 13 -54.55 -6.15 3.41
N VAL A 14 -55.02 -6.41 4.63
CA VAL A 14 -54.29 -6.08 5.86
C VAL A 14 -52.99 -6.88 5.97
N VAL A 15 -53.02 -8.19 5.68
CA VAL A 15 -51.81 -9.03 5.69
C VAL A 15 -50.79 -8.56 4.65
N ALA A 16 -51.24 -8.20 3.44
CA ALA A 16 -50.36 -7.67 2.39
C ALA A 16 -49.75 -6.31 2.78
N ALA A 17 -50.53 -5.41 3.40
CA ALA A 17 -50.05 -4.12 3.85
C ALA A 17 -49.01 -4.26 4.99
N VAL A 18 -49.29 -5.09 5.99
CA VAL A 18 -48.37 -5.34 7.11
C VAL A 18 -47.10 -6.05 6.61
N GLY A 19 -47.23 -7.04 5.73
CA GLY A 19 -46.09 -7.71 5.10
C GLY A 19 -45.21 -6.75 4.30
N SER A 20 -45.81 -5.80 3.58
CA SER A 20 -45.08 -4.78 2.82
C SER A 20 -44.34 -3.80 3.72
N VAL A 21 -44.98 -3.33 4.80
CA VAL A 21 -44.35 -2.44 5.79
C VAL A 21 -43.20 -3.16 6.51
N LEU A 22 -43.38 -4.42 6.91
CA LEU A 22 -42.32 -5.22 7.52
C LEU A 22 -41.18 -5.51 6.54
N PHE A 23 -41.46 -5.77 5.26
CA PHE A 23 -40.42 -5.94 4.23
C PHE A 23 -39.66 -4.64 3.97
N ILE A 24 -40.34 -3.48 3.95
CA ILE A 24 -39.70 -2.17 3.80
C ILE A 24 -38.87 -1.83 5.05
N ALA A 25 -39.37 -2.10 6.25
CA ALA A 25 -38.65 -1.90 7.50
C ALA A 25 -37.46 -2.87 7.62
N TRP A 26 -37.63 -4.13 7.22
CA TRP A 26 -36.56 -5.13 7.16
C TRP A 26 -35.50 -4.73 6.13
N ARG A 27 -35.91 -4.34 4.93
CA ARG A 27 -35.02 -3.81 3.89
C ARG A 27 -34.32 -2.54 4.36
N TRP A 28 -35.00 -1.63 5.04
CA TRP A 28 -34.36 -0.42 5.58
C TRP A 28 -33.36 -0.76 6.69
N HIS A 29 -33.74 -1.60 7.65
CA HIS A 29 -32.90 -2.00 8.76
C HIS A 29 -31.69 -2.84 8.31
N PHE A 30 -31.87 -3.82 7.43
CA PHE A 30 -30.78 -4.66 6.92
C PHE A 30 -29.98 -3.99 5.80
N CYS A 31 -30.56 -3.21 4.88
CA CYS A 31 -29.77 -2.41 3.93
C CYS A 31 -28.99 -1.29 4.64
N ASN A 32 -29.48 -0.71 5.75
CA ASN A 32 -28.66 0.20 6.55
C ASN A 32 -27.57 -0.53 7.34
N ARG A 33 -27.80 -1.77 7.79
CA ARG A 33 -26.77 -2.55 8.51
C ARG A 33 -25.70 -3.14 7.58
N THR A 34 -26.04 -3.43 6.32
CA THR A 34 -25.07 -3.81 5.27
C THR A 34 -24.48 -2.61 4.50
N ARG A 35 -24.93 -1.38 4.79
CA ARG A 35 -24.25 -0.13 4.41
C ARG A 35 -23.16 0.31 5.41
N ARG A 36 -22.77 -0.53 6.37
CA ARG A 36 -21.61 -0.31 7.25
C ARG A 36 -20.32 -1.01 6.81
N GLY A 37 -20.32 -1.64 5.63
CA GLY A 37 -19.14 -2.24 5.00
C GLY A 37 -18.95 -1.81 3.56
N ARG A 38 -19.48 -0.64 3.17
CA ARG A 38 -19.19 -0.05 1.87
C ARG A 38 -17.98 0.84 2.06
N TYR A 39 -16.85 0.41 1.51
CA TYR A 39 -15.71 1.27 1.23
C TYR A 39 -16.23 2.52 0.50
N GLN A 40 -16.48 3.59 1.25
CA GLN A 40 -16.68 4.91 0.68
C GLN A 40 -15.31 5.33 0.19
N LEU A 41 -15.08 5.16 -1.11
CA LEU A 41 -14.21 6.05 -1.87
C LEU A 41 -14.79 7.45 -1.74
N HIS A 42 -14.47 8.10 -0.63
CA HIS A 42 -14.60 9.52 -0.46
C HIS A 42 -13.53 10.12 -1.38
N TYR A 43 -13.92 10.42 -2.62
CA TYR A 43 -13.26 11.48 -3.36
C TYR A 43 -13.60 12.78 -2.64
N LEU A 44 -12.88 13.05 -1.54
CA LEU A 44 -12.72 14.42 -1.07
C LEU A 44 -12.14 15.20 -2.26
N PRO A 45 -12.72 16.35 -2.64
CA PRO A 45 -12.05 17.24 -3.56
C PRO A 45 -10.85 17.80 -2.79
N LEU A 46 -9.75 17.05 -2.77
CA LEU A 46 -8.46 17.62 -2.41
C LEU A 46 -8.28 18.77 -3.38
N GLN A 47 -8.19 19.98 -2.83
CA GLN A 47 -7.71 21.15 -3.53
C GLN A 47 -6.37 20.78 -4.17
N GLN A 48 -6.45 20.42 -5.44
CA GLN A 48 -5.42 19.72 -6.18
C GLN A 48 -4.68 20.75 -7.00
N LYS A 49 -3.53 21.21 -6.47
CA LYS A 49 -2.50 21.76 -7.35
C LYS A 49 -1.04 21.55 -6.92
N ASP A 50 -0.74 21.28 -5.64
CA ASP A 50 0.67 21.26 -5.18
C ASP A 50 1.20 19.92 -4.59
N SER A 51 0.40 18.84 -4.51
CA SER A 51 0.78 17.60 -3.77
C SER A 51 1.59 16.57 -4.58
N TYR A 52 1.58 16.64 -5.91
CA TYR A 52 2.19 15.59 -6.75
C TYR A 52 3.72 15.61 -6.75
N ASP A 53 4.32 16.76 -6.44
CA ASP A 53 5.76 16.93 -6.34
C ASP A 53 6.40 16.13 -5.20
N ARG A 54 5.59 15.60 -4.28
CA ARG A 54 6.06 14.94 -3.06
C ARG A 54 5.54 13.52 -2.92
N GLN A 55 5.13 12.92 -4.04
CA GLN A 55 4.66 11.55 -4.08
C GLN A 55 5.82 10.54 -4.25
N VAL A 56 5.80 9.52 -3.41
CA VAL A 56 6.71 8.36 -3.44
C VAL A 56 5.87 7.12 -3.68
N LEU A 57 6.25 6.33 -4.69
CA LEU A 57 5.64 5.03 -4.96
C LEU A 57 6.44 3.95 -4.24
N VAL A 58 5.76 3.09 -3.48
CA VAL A 58 6.37 2.04 -2.66
C VAL A 58 6.02 0.69 -3.24
N LEU A 59 7.01 0.04 -3.86
CA LEU A 59 6.87 -1.26 -4.52
C LEU A 59 7.87 -2.28 -3.96
N GLY A 60 7.75 -3.52 -4.41
CA GLY A 60 8.50 -4.66 -3.90
C GLY A 60 7.61 -5.90 -3.84
N LEU A 61 8.20 -7.08 -3.88
CA LEU A 61 7.43 -8.33 -3.88
C LEU A 61 6.57 -8.48 -2.61
N ASP A 62 5.57 -9.36 -2.68
CA ASP A 62 4.83 -9.79 -1.51
C ASP A 62 5.77 -10.37 -0.44
N GLY A 63 5.46 -10.09 0.83
CA GLY A 63 6.31 -10.48 1.96
C GLY A 63 7.57 -9.64 2.16
N ALA A 64 7.91 -8.70 1.26
CA ALA A 64 9.15 -7.90 1.36
C ALA A 64 9.21 -6.94 2.56
N GLY A 65 8.08 -6.65 3.23
CA GLY A 65 8.03 -5.78 4.42
C GLY A 65 7.60 -4.33 4.20
N LYS A 66 7.10 -3.98 2.99
CA LYS A 66 6.60 -2.63 2.63
C LYS A 66 5.68 -2.03 3.70
N SER A 67 4.57 -2.70 4.01
CA SER A 67 3.57 -2.20 4.95
C SER A 67 4.12 -2.07 6.38
N SER A 68 5.07 -2.91 6.76
CA SER A 68 5.74 -2.84 8.07
C SER A 68 6.63 -1.60 8.18
N ILE A 69 7.42 -1.32 7.14
CA ILE A 69 8.25 -0.10 7.05
C ILE A 69 7.36 1.14 7.09
N LEU A 70 6.28 1.15 6.31
CA LEU A 70 5.35 2.27 6.27
C LEU A 70 4.62 2.48 7.59
N HIS A 71 4.22 1.41 8.26
CA HIS A 71 3.64 1.46 9.60
C HIS A 71 4.64 2.04 10.62
N TYR A 72 5.90 1.62 10.56
CA TYR A 72 6.91 2.14 11.46
C TYR A 72 7.23 3.61 11.14
N LEU A 73 7.27 4.01 9.87
CA LEU A 73 7.45 5.41 9.45
C LEU A 73 6.34 6.33 10.00
N THR A 74 5.11 5.83 10.16
CA THR A 74 3.98 6.63 10.66
C THR A 74 3.83 6.57 12.18
N THR A 75 4.02 5.40 12.79
CA THR A 75 3.72 5.19 14.22
C THR A 75 4.95 5.08 15.11
N ASN A 76 6.15 4.91 14.54
CA ASN A 76 7.38 4.50 15.24
C ASN A 76 7.22 3.19 16.05
N THR A 77 6.27 2.32 15.67
CA THR A 77 6.04 1.02 16.31
C THR A 77 6.11 -0.12 15.29
N VAL A 78 6.62 -1.26 15.73
CA VAL A 78 6.71 -2.47 14.90
C VAL A 78 5.36 -3.18 14.89
N LYS A 79 4.79 -3.39 13.70
CA LYS A 79 3.55 -4.15 13.55
C LYS A 79 3.85 -5.65 13.69
N GLU A 80 3.24 -6.31 14.67
CA GLU A 80 3.52 -7.72 14.98
C GLU A 80 3.07 -8.68 13.87
N ARG A 81 1.91 -8.40 13.27
CA ARG A 81 1.29 -9.25 12.25
C ARG A 81 0.76 -8.40 11.10
N PRO A 82 1.62 -8.00 10.15
CA PRO A 82 1.19 -7.31 8.94
C PRO A 82 0.42 -8.26 8.02
N GLU A 83 -0.77 -7.85 7.59
CA GLU A 83 -1.55 -8.58 6.58
C GLU A 83 -1.07 -8.23 5.16
N PRO A 84 -1.17 -9.16 4.18
CA PRO A 84 -0.88 -8.85 2.78
C PRO A 84 -1.76 -7.73 2.24
N THR A 85 -1.15 -6.80 1.48
CA THR A 85 -1.90 -5.71 0.83
C THR A 85 -2.64 -6.24 -0.41
N HIS A 86 -3.98 -6.28 -0.35
CA HIS A 86 -4.85 -6.76 -1.43
C HIS A 86 -5.21 -5.70 -2.48
N GLY A 87 -4.37 -4.67 -2.66
CA GLY A 87 -4.63 -3.55 -3.57
C GLY A 87 -3.58 -2.46 -3.42
N PHE A 88 -4.00 -1.30 -2.90
CA PHE A 88 -3.11 -0.18 -2.60
C PHE A 88 -3.40 0.39 -1.21
N ASN A 89 -2.45 1.14 -0.69
CA ASN A 89 -2.54 1.86 0.58
C ASN A 89 -1.86 3.22 0.43
N SER A 90 -2.51 4.29 0.85
CA SER A 90 -2.00 5.66 0.76
C SER A 90 -1.82 6.24 2.14
N LEU A 91 -0.61 6.73 2.43
CA LEU A 91 -0.24 7.31 3.72
C LEU A 91 0.43 8.65 3.48
N CYS A 92 0.19 9.62 4.38
CA CYS A 92 0.92 10.88 4.38
C CYS A 92 1.80 10.93 5.62
N VAL A 93 3.10 11.13 5.44
CA VAL A 93 4.05 11.33 6.54
C VAL A 93 4.53 12.77 6.55
N ASN A 94 4.60 13.36 7.74
CA ASN A 94 5.17 14.68 7.95
C ASN A 94 6.56 14.53 8.56
N THR A 95 7.59 14.95 7.83
CA THR A 95 8.97 14.97 8.28
C THR A 95 9.44 16.41 8.30
N GLU A 96 9.70 16.99 9.48
CA GLU A 96 10.24 18.36 9.61
C GLU A 96 9.40 19.46 8.91
N GLY A 97 8.06 19.29 8.88
CA GLY A 97 7.16 20.21 8.17
C GLY A 97 7.02 19.92 6.67
N PHE A 98 7.76 18.94 6.16
CA PHE A 98 7.67 18.43 4.79
C PHE A 98 6.71 17.25 4.72
N LYS A 99 5.56 17.46 4.04
CA LYS A 99 4.56 16.42 3.78
C LYS A 99 4.97 15.56 2.59
N ILE A 100 4.99 14.25 2.78
CA ILE A 100 5.33 13.24 1.78
C ILE A 100 4.16 12.28 1.63
N ASP A 101 3.69 12.10 0.40
CA ASP A 101 2.61 11.17 0.08
C ASP A 101 3.20 9.83 -0.36
N LEU A 102 3.01 8.80 0.45
CA LEU A 102 3.46 7.43 0.20
C LEU A 102 2.32 6.61 -0.39
N LEU A 103 2.49 6.11 -1.61
CA LEU A 103 1.55 5.20 -2.26
C LEU A 103 2.14 3.80 -2.30
N GLU A 104 1.64 2.89 -1.48
CA GLU A 104 1.99 1.47 -1.49
C GLU A 104 1.07 0.69 -2.42
N ILE A 105 1.65 -0.15 -3.28
CA ILE A 105 0.90 -1.13 -4.06
C ILE A 105 1.28 -2.54 -3.59
N GLY A 106 0.30 -3.45 -3.52
CA GLY A 106 0.54 -4.84 -3.21
C GLY A 106 1.49 -5.51 -4.20
N GLY A 107 2.28 -6.47 -3.70
CA GLY A 107 3.37 -7.10 -4.47
C GLY A 107 3.10 -8.53 -4.92
N SER A 108 1.88 -9.03 -4.73
CA SER A 108 1.50 -10.37 -5.19
C SER A 108 1.52 -10.43 -6.72
N PRO A 109 1.74 -11.60 -7.35
CA PRO A 109 1.80 -11.73 -8.80
C PRO A 109 0.68 -11.02 -9.57
N ASN A 110 -0.56 -11.13 -9.09
CA ASN A 110 -1.71 -10.50 -9.75
C ASN A 110 -1.69 -8.96 -9.65
N LEU A 111 -1.10 -8.41 -8.60
CA LEU A 111 -1.06 -6.96 -8.38
C LEU A 111 0.11 -6.30 -9.12
N ARG A 112 1.20 -7.04 -9.37
CA ARG A 112 2.40 -6.53 -10.08
C ARG A 112 2.09 -6.05 -11.49
N THR A 113 1.15 -6.69 -12.18
CA THR A 113 0.67 -6.26 -13.50
C THR A 113 0.17 -4.81 -13.53
N TYR A 114 -0.27 -4.27 -12.39
CA TYR A 114 -0.77 -2.90 -12.30
C TYR A 114 0.30 -1.88 -11.92
N TRP A 115 1.52 -2.28 -11.55
CA TRP A 115 2.55 -1.36 -11.06
C TRP A 115 2.88 -0.24 -12.06
N ASN A 116 2.96 -0.56 -13.34
CA ASN A 116 3.25 0.41 -14.41
C ASN A 116 2.22 1.54 -14.50
N LEU A 117 0.97 1.29 -14.08
CA LEU A 117 -0.10 2.30 -14.10
C LEU A 117 0.14 3.44 -13.10
N TYR A 118 1.03 3.25 -12.13
CA TYR A 118 1.32 4.21 -11.07
C TYR A 118 2.66 4.94 -11.26
N LEU A 119 3.41 4.69 -12.34
CA LEU A 119 4.76 5.26 -12.54
C LEU A 119 4.77 6.71 -13.03
N SER A 120 3.67 7.21 -13.62
CA SER A 120 3.63 8.52 -14.27
C SER A 120 3.59 9.72 -13.30
N ARG A 121 3.29 9.47 -12.03
CA ARG A 121 3.08 10.50 -11.00
C ARG A 121 4.18 10.65 -9.95
N PRO A 122 4.78 9.58 -9.39
CA PRO A 122 5.75 9.71 -8.32
C PRO A 122 7.08 10.29 -8.81
N ARG A 123 7.78 11.01 -7.93
CA ARG A 123 9.17 11.43 -8.17
C ARG A 123 10.19 10.39 -7.74
N VAL A 124 9.82 9.57 -6.76
CA VAL A 124 10.71 8.56 -6.16
C VAL A 124 10.00 7.21 -6.13
N LEU A 125 10.72 6.19 -6.56
CA LEU A 125 10.41 4.80 -6.30
C LEU A 125 11.17 4.33 -5.07
N LEU A 126 10.44 3.98 -4.01
CA LEU A 126 10.95 3.24 -2.87
C LEU A 126 10.72 1.74 -3.11
N PHE A 127 11.76 1.01 -3.47
CA PHE A 127 11.67 -0.41 -3.79
C PHE A 127 12.19 -1.26 -2.63
N VAL A 128 11.32 -2.02 -1.98
CA VAL A 128 11.64 -2.84 -0.81
C VAL A 128 11.95 -4.27 -1.24
N VAL A 129 13.11 -4.77 -0.81
CA VAL A 129 13.61 -6.11 -1.12
C VAL A 129 13.81 -6.88 0.17
N ASP A 130 13.26 -8.09 0.24
CA ASP A 130 13.59 -9.04 1.31
C ASP A 130 15.01 -9.56 1.10
N SER A 131 15.95 -9.18 1.95
CA SER A 131 17.37 -9.50 1.76
C SER A 131 17.67 -10.98 2.02
N ALA A 132 16.80 -11.69 2.73
CA ALA A 132 16.98 -13.11 3.03
C ALA A 132 16.38 -14.03 1.96
N ASP A 133 15.60 -13.49 1.02
CA ASP A 133 14.93 -14.27 -0.02
C ASP A 133 15.66 -14.22 -1.36
N SER A 134 16.90 -14.71 -1.33
CA SER A 134 17.79 -14.76 -2.50
C SER A 134 17.19 -15.56 -3.68
N LYS A 135 16.32 -16.54 -3.40
CA LYS A 135 15.62 -17.34 -4.42
C LYS A 135 14.75 -16.47 -5.34
N ARG A 136 14.20 -15.37 -4.84
CA ARG A 136 13.38 -14.43 -5.63
C ARG A 136 14.15 -13.27 -6.22
N PHE A 137 15.47 -13.15 -6.01
CA PHE A 137 16.27 -12.05 -6.57
C PHE A 137 16.20 -11.94 -8.10
N PRO A 138 16.20 -13.03 -8.89
CA PRO A 138 16.01 -12.93 -10.34
C PRO A 138 14.69 -12.24 -10.71
N LEU A 139 13.62 -12.53 -9.97
CA LEU A 139 12.31 -11.90 -10.17
C LEU A 139 12.32 -10.44 -9.72
N VAL A 140 12.89 -10.14 -8.54
CA VAL A 140 13.06 -8.78 -8.04
C VAL A 140 13.79 -7.92 -9.07
N ARG A 141 14.92 -8.43 -9.59
CA ARG A 141 15.72 -7.76 -10.61
C ARG A 141 14.92 -7.54 -11.88
N HIS A 142 14.21 -8.56 -12.37
CA HIS A 142 13.39 -8.44 -13.57
C HIS A 142 12.35 -7.32 -13.45
N GLU A 143 11.54 -7.36 -12.37
CA GLU A 143 10.48 -6.38 -12.14
C GLU A 143 11.05 -4.96 -11.95
N LEU A 144 12.10 -4.82 -11.12
CA LEU A 144 12.73 -3.52 -10.88
C LEU A 144 13.25 -2.91 -12.19
N HIS A 145 13.98 -3.68 -13.01
CA HIS A 145 14.53 -3.16 -14.26
C HIS A 145 13.45 -2.85 -15.29
N GLN A 146 12.33 -3.60 -15.32
CA GLN A 146 11.18 -3.26 -16.16
C GLN A 146 10.57 -1.91 -15.77
N LEU A 147 10.27 -1.70 -14.48
CA LEU A 147 9.71 -0.43 -13.99
C LEU A 147 10.61 0.77 -14.34
N LEU A 148 11.93 0.60 -14.17
CA LEU A 148 12.92 1.64 -14.42
C LEU A 148 13.17 1.90 -15.92
N ALA A 149 12.87 0.93 -16.79
CA ALA A 149 12.90 1.12 -18.23
C ALA A 149 11.71 1.93 -18.72
N GLU A 150 10.52 1.68 -18.16
CA GLU A 150 9.30 2.45 -18.46
C GLU A 150 9.39 3.90 -17.98
N GLN A 151 10.06 4.16 -16.83
CA GLN A 151 10.30 5.51 -16.33
C GLN A 151 11.80 5.76 -16.02
N PRO A 152 12.58 6.19 -17.04
CA PRO A 152 14.03 6.41 -16.91
C PRO A 152 14.43 7.48 -15.89
N GLU A 153 13.61 8.53 -15.75
CA GLU A 153 13.88 9.68 -14.87
C GLU A 153 13.50 9.43 -13.40
N LEU A 154 12.81 8.33 -13.10
CA LEU A 154 12.32 8.05 -11.74
C LEU A 154 13.50 7.79 -10.80
N ALA A 155 13.65 8.61 -9.76
CA ALA A 155 14.65 8.38 -8.73
C ALA A 155 14.36 7.09 -7.97
N LEU A 156 15.40 6.39 -7.51
CA LEU A 156 15.26 5.08 -6.88
C LEU A 156 15.93 5.04 -5.51
N ILE A 157 15.18 4.58 -4.51
CA ILE A 157 15.72 4.15 -3.22
C ILE A 157 15.42 2.66 -3.08
N VAL A 158 16.46 1.84 -2.95
CA VAL A 158 16.31 0.40 -2.66
C VAL A 158 16.47 0.17 -1.16
N LEU A 159 15.49 -0.47 -0.53
CA LEU A 159 15.62 -0.94 0.84
C LEU A 159 15.98 -2.42 0.85
N ALA A 160 17.22 -2.72 1.24
CA ALA A 160 17.65 -4.07 1.58
C ALA A 160 17.09 -4.37 2.99
N HIS A 161 15.89 -4.95 3.05
CA HIS A 161 15.13 -5.17 4.28
C HIS A 161 15.41 -6.55 4.90
N LYS A 162 15.06 -6.71 6.19
CA LYS A 162 15.26 -7.93 7.00
C LYS A 162 16.73 -8.32 7.20
N GLN A 163 17.59 -7.31 7.38
CA GLN A 163 19.02 -7.50 7.65
C GLN A 163 19.33 -8.21 8.98
N ASP A 164 18.33 -8.39 9.83
CA ASP A 164 18.37 -9.17 11.06
C ASP A 164 18.33 -10.69 10.83
N GLN A 165 18.03 -11.16 9.61
CA GLN A 165 17.96 -12.59 9.29
C GLN A 165 19.33 -13.16 8.89
N ASN A 166 19.60 -14.41 9.25
CA ASN A 166 20.90 -15.06 9.06
C ASN A 166 21.36 -15.11 7.59
N ASP A 167 20.43 -15.31 6.66
CA ASP A 167 20.71 -15.43 5.22
C ASP A 167 20.59 -14.08 4.48
N ALA A 168 20.51 -12.97 5.22
CA ALA A 168 20.32 -11.65 4.63
C ALA A 168 21.55 -11.21 3.83
N PHE A 169 21.33 -10.90 2.56
CA PHE A 169 22.34 -10.28 1.72
C PHE A 169 22.57 -8.83 2.16
N SER A 170 23.83 -8.47 2.37
CA SER A 170 24.20 -7.07 2.61
C SER A 170 23.82 -6.17 1.42
N ALA A 171 23.69 -4.87 1.65
CA ALA A 171 23.44 -3.89 0.58
C ALA A 171 24.46 -4.00 -0.57
N CYS A 172 25.73 -4.28 -0.27
CA CYS A 172 26.78 -4.46 -1.30
C CYS A 172 26.55 -5.73 -2.15
N GLN A 173 26.19 -6.85 -1.53
CA GLN A 173 25.88 -8.07 -2.27
C GLN A 173 24.61 -7.88 -3.13
N MET A 174 23.57 -7.28 -2.56
CA MET A 174 22.32 -6.99 -3.27
C MET A 174 22.54 -6.05 -4.46
N HIS A 175 23.44 -5.06 -4.33
CA HIS A 175 23.81 -4.16 -5.43
C HIS A 175 24.31 -4.92 -6.66
N LYS A 176 25.14 -5.96 -6.45
CA LYS A 176 25.64 -6.84 -7.50
C LYS A 176 24.55 -7.76 -8.05
N GLU A 177 23.84 -8.47 -7.18
CA GLU A 177 22.81 -9.45 -7.56
C GLU A 177 21.67 -8.81 -8.39
N LEU A 178 21.23 -7.62 -7.99
CA LEU A 178 20.18 -6.87 -8.68
C LEU A 178 20.71 -6.03 -9.86
N ALA A 179 22.01 -6.11 -10.18
CA ALA A 179 22.68 -5.37 -11.25
C ALA A 179 22.41 -3.85 -11.20
N LEU A 180 22.52 -3.26 -10.01
CA LEU A 180 22.19 -1.85 -9.76
C LEU A 180 23.23 -0.87 -10.33
N ASP A 181 24.43 -1.35 -10.70
CA ASP A 181 25.45 -0.54 -11.41
C ASP A 181 24.91 0.13 -12.68
N ARG A 182 24.02 -0.55 -13.40
CA ARG A 182 23.39 -0.02 -14.62
C ARG A 182 22.32 1.02 -14.33
N VAL A 183 21.69 0.91 -13.17
CA VAL A 183 20.61 1.78 -12.72
C VAL A 183 21.18 3.09 -12.19
N GLN A 184 22.18 3.01 -11.31
CA GLN A 184 22.81 4.16 -10.65
C GLN A 184 23.35 5.20 -11.63
N ARG A 185 23.86 4.78 -12.80
CA ARG A 185 24.44 5.72 -13.79
C ARG A 185 23.42 6.64 -14.48
N LYS A 186 22.13 6.34 -14.39
CA LYS A 186 21.07 7.01 -15.17
C LYS A 186 20.14 7.88 -14.35
N ARG A 187 20.19 7.82 -13.02
CA ARG A 187 19.20 8.44 -12.13
C ARG A 187 19.76 8.68 -10.75
N LYS A 188 19.08 9.53 -9.95
CA LYS A 188 19.34 9.63 -8.52
C LYS A 188 19.03 8.29 -7.86
N PHE A 189 19.99 7.75 -7.10
CA PHE A 189 19.95 6.39 -6.60
C PHE A 189 20.52 6.29 -5.18
N ALA A 190 19.88 5.51 -4.32
CA ALA A 190 20.42 5.10 -3.04
C ALA A 190 20.01 3.66 -2.69
N ILE A 191 20.82 3.00 -1.85
CA ILE A 191 20.48 1.72 -1.23
C ILE A 191 20.71 1.81 0.28
N LEU A 192 19.72 1.37 1.06
CA LEU A 192 19.79 1.36 2.52
C LEU A 192 19.53 -0.04 3.07
N ALA A 193 20.36 -0.45 4.02
CA ALA A 193 20.14 -1.63 4.84
C ALA A 193 19.13 -1.31 5.95
N THR A 194 18.09 -2.13 6.12
CA THR A 194 17.04 -1.90 7.11
C THR A 194 16.63 -3.20 7.81
N SER A 195 16.28 -3.11 9.08
CA SER A 195 15.65 -4.18 9.87
C SER A 195 14.67 -3.57 10.87
N LEU A 196 13.58 -4.28 11.14
CA LEU A 196 12.55 -3.85 12.10
C LEU A 196 12.42 -4.89 13.21
N THR A 197 13.27 -4.75 14.22
CA THR A 197 13.25 -5.61 15.41
C THR A 197 12.54 -4.91 16.57
N GLN A 198 11.68 -5.60 17.32
CA GLN A 198 10.93 -5.02 18.45
C GLN A 198 11.82 -4.43 19.55
N HIS A 199 13.09 -4.85 19.66
CA HIS A 199 14.03 -4.44 20.73
C HIS A 199 15.28 -3.69 20.25
N GLY A 200 15.36 -3.29 18.97
CA GLY A 200 16.60 -2.78 18.39
C GLY A 200 16.62 -1.27 18.15
N MET A 201 17.68 -0.59 18.62
CA MET A 201 18.03 0.78 18.22
C MET A 201 18.30 0.91 16.70
N GLY A 202 18.70 -0.19 16.04
CA GLY A 202 19.01 -0.20 14.60
C GLY A 202 17.81 0.10 13.70
N ALA A 203 16.60 -0.29 14.12
CA ALA A 203 15.38 0.01 13.39
C ALA A 203 15.12 1.54 13.33
N ALA A 204 15.27 2.22 14.46
CA ALA A 204 15.08 3.66 14.55
C ALA A 204 16.04 4.43 13.64
N LYS A 205 17.33 4.05 13.64
CA LYS A 205 18.34 4.71 12.80
C LYS A 205 18.08 4.52 11.31
N SER A 206 17.90 3.30 10.84
CA SER A 206 17.72 3.03 9.41
C SER A 206 16.46 3.70 8.83
N ILE A 207 15.42 3.88 9.65
CA ILE A 207 14.21 4.61 9.29
C ILE A 207 14.43 6.13 9.31
N GLN A 208 15.24 6.66 10.23
CA GLN A 208 15.65 8.07 10.20
C GLN A 208 16.46 8.38 8.95
N ASP A 209 17.40 7.52 8.59
CA ASP A 209 18.19 7.64 7.35
C ASP A 209 17.26 7.62 6.12
N LEU A 210 16.25 6.74 6.11
CA LEU A 210 15.23 6.72 5.07
C LEU A 210 14.42 8.03 5.01
N ARG A 211 13.98 8.59 6.16
CA ARG A 211 13.27 9.87 6.21
C ARG A 211 14.11 10.99 5.59
N ALA A 212 15.39 11.07 5.96
CA ALA A 212 16.32 12.05 5.42
C ALA A 212 16.48 11.90 3.90
N LEU A 213 16.69 10.68 3.39
CA LEU A 213 16.80 10.42 1.95
C LEU A 213 15.52 10.76 1.19
N LEU A 214 14.34 10.46 1.76
CA LEU A 214 13.08 10.80 1.11
C LEU A 214 12.92 12.32 0.96
N VAL A 215 13.26 13.10 1.99
CA VAL A 215 13.28 14.57 1.88
C VAL A 215 14.29 15.02 0.83
N GLU A 216 15.52 14.50 0.89
CA GLU A 216 16.58 14.86 -0.06
C GLU A 216 16.23 14.53 -1.52
N PHE A 217 15.51 13.44 -1.78
CA PHE A 217 15.11 13.03 -3.14
C PHE A 217 13.88 13.79 -3.67
N LEU A 218 13.10 14.42 -2.80
CA LEU A 218 11.90 15.16 -3.16
C LEU A 218 12.09 16.68 -3.22
N LEU A 219 13.21 17.19 -2.67
CA LEU A 219 13.70 18.55 -2.87
C LEU A 219 14.37 18.71 -4.23
#